data_AF-A2Y270-F1
#
_entry.id   AF-A2Y270-F1
#
_cell.length_a   1.000
_cell.length_b   1.000
_cell.length_c   1.000
_cell.angle_alpha   90.00
_cell.angle_beta   90.00
_cell.angle_gamma   90.00
#
_symmetry.space_group_name_H-M   'P 1'
#
loop_
_entity.id
_entity.type
_entity.pdbx_description
1 polymer ?
#
loop_
_entity_poly.entity_id
_entity_poly.type
_entity_poly.pdbx_seq_one_letter_code
_entity_poly.pdbx_strand_id
1 'polypeptide(L)'
;MSATEVMEECTETARERREEERLRNVNLDDWLPITSSRTAKWYYSAFHNVTAMVGAGVLGLPFAMSQLGWPTGVAAIASSFAITLYTLWQLVELHEPAPGGGKRFDRYHELGQAAFGRRLGVCLIVPLQLIVQVGTDIVYMVTGGQTLKKFVELACDGRCADIRLTFYIMMFASAQFVLSQCPNFNSISAVSAAAAAMSLCYSMIAFFASVLKAHPAAAAAVDYGFKATTAAGRVFGAFNALGAVSFAFAGHNVVLEIQATIPSTPERPSKRPMWRGVVVAYAVVALCYFTVAFGGYHAFGNAVAPNVLISLEKPRWLVAAANLMVVVHVIGAYQVYAMPVFDMIETVLAKKLHLRPGLPLRVTARSAYVALTMFIGITFPFFDGLLGFFGGFGFAPTTYFIPCIIWLIMRKPAKYSLSWLMNWCFIIIGMLLMLVSPIGGLRQIILDASKYKFYS
;
A
#
# COMPACT_ATOMS: atom_id res chain seq x y z
N MET A 1 -1.19 16.74 60.06
CA MET A 1 -2.03 16.61 58.86
C MET A 1 -3.20 15.73 59.19
N SER A 2 -4.41 16.26 59.06
CA SER A 2 -5.65 15.51 59.18
C SER A 2 -5.76 14.51 58.00
N ALA A 3 -6.45 13.38 58.19
CA ALA A 3 -6.67 12.40 57.12
C ALA A 3 -7.34 13.00 55.87
N THR A 4 -8.10 14.08 56.05
CA THR A 4 -8.76 14.83 54.99
C THR A 4 -7.76 15.65 54.15
N GLU A 5 -6.76 16.25 54.79
CA GLU A 5 -5.70 17.02 54.11
C GLU A 5 -4.80 16.11 53.26
N VAL A 6 -4.47 14.92 53.77
CA VAL A 6 -3.69 13.91 53.02
C VAL A 6 -4.46 13.44 51.77
N MET A 7 -5.78 13.28 51.89
CA MET A 7 -6.63 12.84 50.79
C MET A 7 -6.75 13.92 49.71
N GLU A 8 -6.92 15.19 50.10
CA GLU A 8 -6.95 16.33 49.17
C GLU A 8 -5.64 16.47 48.38
N GLU A 9 -4.50 16.44 49.06
CA GLU A 9 -3.17 16.51 48.45
C GLU A 9 -2.93 15.36 47.46
N CYS A 10 -3.39 14.15 47.79
CA CYS A 10 -3.27 12.98 46.91
C CYS A 10 -4.15 13.12 45.65
N THR A 11 -5.37 13.66 45.79
CA THR A 11 -6.23 13.99 44.63
C THR A 11 -5.67 15.12 43.78
N GLU A 12 -5.07 16.14 44.38
CA GLU A 12 -4.46 17.25 43.67
C GLU A 12 -3.23 16.78 42.88
N THR A 13 -2.33 16.02 43.52
CA THR A 13 -1.18 15.39 42.85
C THR A 13 -1.58 14.43 41.72
N ALA A 14 -2.68 13.70 41.88
CA ALA A 14 -3.22 12.83 40.84
C ALA A 14 -3.84 13.62 39.67
N ARG A 15 -4.43 14.79 39.96
CA ARG A 15 -4.98 15.71 38.97
C ARG A 15 -3.86 16.39 38.18
N GLU A 16 -2.83 16.90 38.86
CA GLU A 16 -1.63 17.46 38.23
C GLU A 16 -0.93 16.45 37.33
N ARG A 17 -0.72 15.21 37.80
CA ARG A 17 -0.14 14.14 36.96
C ARG A 17 -0.98 13.85 35.71
N ARG A 18 -2.32 13.84 35.83
CA ARG A 18 -3.22 13.66 34.68
C ARG A 18 -3.15 14.84 33.72
N GLU A 19 -2.99 16.05 34.24
CA GLU A 19 -2.88 17.27 33.46
C GLU A 19 -1.53 17.35 32.73
N GLU A 20 -0.43 17.01 33.40
CA GLU A 20 0.89 16.84 32.78
C GLU A 20 0.88 15.74 31.71
N GLU A 21 0.28 14.58 31.98
CA GLU A 21 0.12 13.53 30.97
C GLU A 21 -0.70 14.02 29.78
N ARG A 22 -1.75 14.80 30.01
CA ARG A 22 -2.59 15.37 28.96
C ARG A 22 -1.82 16.39 28.12
N LEU A 23 -1.12 17.33 28.74
CA LEU A 23 -0.28 18.32 28.07
C LEU A 23 0.86 17.66 27.29
N ARG A 24 1.50 16.64 27.88
CA ARG A 24 2.53 15.83 27.21
C ARG A 24 1.98 15.10 26.00
N ASN A 25 0.77 14.56 26.08
CA ASN A 25 0.11 13.92 24.95
C ASN A 25 -0.27 14.93 23.85
N VAL A 26 -0.78 16.11 24.20
CA VAL A 26 -1.09 17.19 23.23
C VAL A 26 0.19 17.61 22.49
N ASN A 27 1.28 17.87 23.22
CA ASN A 27 2.57 18.20 22.62
C ASN A 27 3.13 17.08 21.73
N LEU A 28 2.81 15.81 22.03
CA LEU A 28 3.23 14.70 21.20
C LEU A 28 2.37 14.58 19.93
N ASP A 29 1.06 14.78 20.03
CA ASP A 29 0.15 14.74 18.88
C ASP A 29 0.53 15.84 17.87
N ASP A 30 1.02 16.99 18.33
CA ASP A 30 1.55 18.08 17.48
C ASP A 30 2.90 17.73 16.81
N TRP A 31 3.62 16.73 17.32
CA TRP A 31 4.91 16.29 16.77
C TRP A 31 4.77 15.10 15.82
N LEU A 32 3.79 14.24 16.05
CA LEU A 32 3.63 12.97 15.34
C LEU A 32 3.22 13.15 13.86
N PRO A 33 3.71 12.29 12.94
CA PRO A 33 3.48 12.43 11.50
C PRO A 33 2.02 12.51 11.05
N ILE A 34 1.11 11.80 11.71
CA ILE A 34 -0.31 11.75 11.31
C ILE A 34 -1.09 12.92 11.92
N THR A 35 -0.83 13.27 13.18
CA THR A 35 -1.67 14.21 13.95
C THR A 35 -1.19 15.65 13.93
N SER A 36 0.09 15.90 13.59
CA SER A 36 0.72 17.23 13.62
C SER A 36 0.09 18.28 12.70
N SER A 37 -0.72 17.89 11.70
CA SER A 37 -1.30 18.84 10.77
C SER A 37 -2.63 18.36 10.16
N ARG A 38 -3.70 19.14 10.35
CA ARG A 38 -5.06 18.83 9.90
C ARG A 38 -5.66 19.88 8.96
N THR A 39 -4.90 20.28 7.94
CA THR A 39 -5.29 21.34 6.99
C THR A 39 -5.54 20.83 5.57
N ALA A 40 -5.62 19.50 5.37
CA ALA A 40 -5.71 18.91 4.05
C ALA A 40 -7.08 19.21 3.38
N LYS A 41 -7.04 19.52 2.08
CA LYS A 41 -8.24 19.75 1.27
C LYS A 41 -8.72 18.44 0.63
N TRP A 42 -9.96 18.40 0.13
CA TRP A 42 -10.54 17.18 -0.43
C TRP A 42 -9.71 16.56 -1.58
N TYR A 43 -9.03 17.36 -2.39
CA TYR A 43 -8.21 16.83 -3.49
C TYR A 43 -6.89 16.21 -3.00
N TYR A 44 -6.48 16.48 -1.75
CA TYR A 44 -5.34 15.81 -1.12
C TYR A 44 -5.63 14.33 -0.92
N SER A 45 -6.84 13.98 -0.49
CA SER A 45 -7.21 12.57 -0.40
C SER A 45 -7.24 11.90 -1.77
N ALA A 46 -7.60 12.61 -2.85
CA ALA A 46 -7.56 12.03 -4.19
C ALA A 46 -6.15 11.60 -4.57
N PHE A 47 -5.17 12.51 -4.55
CA PHE A 47 -3.80 12.14 -4.97
C PHE A 47 -3.09 11.23 -3.97
N HIS A 48 -3.34 11.32 -2.66
CA HIS A 48 -2.77 10.38 -1.68
C HIS A 48 -3.35 8.97 -1.88
N ASN A 49 -4.65 8.82 -2.14
CA ASN A 49 -5.24 7.51 -2.44
C ASN A 49 -4.77 6.98 -3.81
N VAL A 50 -4.67 7.81 -4.85
CA VAL A 50 -4.08 7.38 -6.14
C VAL A 50 -2.66 6.89 -5.93
N THR A 51 -1.84 7.65 -5.19
CA THR A 51 -0.45 7.29 -4.92
C THR A 51 -0.33 6.02 -4.09
N ALA A 52 -1.21 5.82 -3.10
CA ALA A 52 -1.23 4.62 -2.28
C ALA A 52 -1.66 3.38 -3.05
N MET A 53 -2.59 3.53 -4.00
CA MET A 53 -3.12 2.40 -4.77
C MET A 53 -2.27 2.13 -6.01
N VAL A 54 -2.21 3.09 -6.93
CA VAL A 54 -1.62 2.96 -8.28
C VAL A 54 -0.10 2.94 -8.23
N GLY A 55 0.48 1.86 -7.68
CA GLY A 55 1.92 1.65 -7.59
C GLY A 55 2.40 0.37 -8.27
N ALA A 56 3.36 -0.32 -7.65
CA ALA A 56 3.99 -1.52 -8.21
C ALA A 56 2.98 -2.59 -8.68
N GLY A 57 1.84 -2.73 -8.03
CA GLY A 57 0.84 -3.75 -8.36
C GLY A 57 0.28 -3.64 -9.78
N VAL A 58 0.07 -2.43 -10.32
CA VAL A 58 -0.49 -2.27 -11.69
C VAL A 58 0.42 -2.87 -12.76
N LEU A 59 1.73 -2.82 -12.55
CA LEU A 59 2.74 -3.32 -13.47
C LEU A 59 2.73 -4.85 -13.57
N GLY A 60 2.24 -5.52 -12.51
CA GLY A 60 2.12 -6.98 -12.42
C GLY A 60 0.77 -7.55 -12.85
N LEU A 61 -0.26 -6.72 -13.05
CA LEU A 61 -1.60 -7.21 -13.44
C LEU A 61 -1.62 -7.99 -14.77
N PRO A 62 -0.90 -7.58 -15.84
CA PRO A 62 -0.81 -8.39 -17.06
C PRO A 62 -0.20 -9.77 -16.80
N PHE A 63 0.80 -9.83 -15.91
CA PHE A 63 1.41 -11.09 -15.51
C PHE A 63 0.44 -11.97 -14.71
N ALA A 64 -0.33 -11.39 -13.78
CA ALA A 64 -1.38 -12.11 -13.07
C ALA A 64 -2.43 -12.69 -14.03
N MET A 65 -2.81 -11.95 -15.07
CA MET A 65 -3.68 -12.45 -16.14
C MET A 65 -3.09 -13.65 -16.88
N SER A 66 -1.77 -13.68 -17.12
CA SER A 66 -1.11 -14.82 -17.77
C SER A 66 -1.09 -16.12 -16.95
N GLN A 67 -1.24 -16.00 -15.63
CA GLN A 67 -1.34 -17.13 -14.71
C GLN A 67 -2.78 -17.61 -14.55
N LEU A 68 -3.73 -16.67 -14.54
CA LEU A 68 -5.14 -16.97 -14.33
C LEU A 68 -5.86 -17.36 -15.62
N GLY A 69 -5.51 -16.75 -16.75
CA GLY A 69 -6.25 -16.76 -18.01
C GLY A 69 -7.27 -15.61 -18.10
N TRP A 70 -7.92 -15.46 -19.26
CA TRP A 70 -8.85 -14.35 -19.52
C TRP A 70 -10.06 -14.34 -18.57
N PRO A 71 -10.94 -15.36 -18.53
CA PRO A 71 -12.22 -15.23 -17.80
C PRO A 71 -12.02 -15.07 -16.29
N THR A 72 -11.16 -15.91 -15.73
CA THR A 72 -10.77 -15.93 -14.31
C THR A 72 -9.97 -14.70 -13.91
N GLY A 73 -9.04 -14.24 -14.75
CA GLY A 73 -8.28 -13.01 -14.52
C GLY A 73 -9.16 -11.77 -14.51
N VAL A 74 -10.06 -11.62 -15.50
CA VAL A 74 -11.04 -10.51 -15.53
C VAL A 74 -11.95 -10.57 -14.31
N ALA A 75 -12.47 -11.75 -13.94
CA ALA A 75 -13.30 -11.91 -12.76
C ALA A 75 -12.56 -11.55 -11.47
N ALA A 76 -11.29 -11.96 -11.32
CA ALA A 76 -10.46 -11.65 -10.15
C ALA A 76 -10.20 -10.15 -10.00
N ILE A 77 -9.85 -9.46 -11.10
CA ILE A 77 -9.61 -8.01 -11.09
C ILE A 77 -10.91 -7.24 -10.83
N ALA A 78 -12.00 -7.59 -11.52
CA ALA A 78 -13.29 -6.91 -11.36
C ALA A 78 -13.90 -7.11 -9.97
N SER A 79 -13.86 -8.33 -9.45
CA SER A 79 -14.32 -8.62 -8.08
C SER A 79 -13.46 -7.91 -7.04
N SER A 80 -12.14 -7.90 -7.21
CA SER A 80 -11.24 -7.16 -6.32
C SER A 80 -11.53 -5.67 -6.32
N PHE A 81 -11.71 -5.06 -7.50
CA PHE A 81 -12.10 -3.65 -7.61
C PHE A 81 -13.41 -3.36 -6.85
N ALA A 82 -14.45 -4.18 -7.04
CA ALA A 82 -15.74 -3.98 -6.39
C ALA A 82 -15.68 -4.17 -4.86
N ILE A 83 -14.99 -5.22 -4.40
CA ILE A 83 -14.82 -5.51 -2.96
C ILE A 83 -14.04 -4.38 -2.30
N THR A 84 -12.90 -4.00 -2.88
CA THR A 84 -12.01 -2.99 -2.30
C THR A 84 -12.66 -1.61 -2.25
N LEU A 85 -13.43 -1.22 -3.28
CA LEU A 85 -14.22 0.02 -3.25
C LEU A 85 -15.25 0.00 -2.11
N TYR A 86 -15.94 -1.12 -1.93
CA TYR A 86 -16.92 -1.28 -0.86
C TYR A 86 -16.28 -1.23 0.53
N THR A 87 -15.18 -1.96 0.75
CA THR A 87 -14.51 -1.97 2.06
C THR A 87 -13.81 -0.65 2.37
N LEU A 88 -13.33 0.07 1.35
CA LEU A 88 -12.74 1.39 1.56
C LEU A 88 -13.82 2.41 1.93
N TRP A 89 -15.00 2.34 1.31
CA TRP A 89 -16.17 3.11 1.74
C TRP A 89 -16.51 2.86 3.21
N GLN A 90 -16.49 1.60 3.65
CA GLN A 90 -16.75 1.25 5.05
C GLN A 90 -15.75 1.93 5.99
N LEU A 91 -14.46 1.91 5.67
CA LEU A 91 -13.44 2.57 6.49
C LEU A 91 -13.65 4.09 6.56
N VAL A 92 -14.02 4.73 5.45
CA VAL A 92 -14.32 6.17 5.43
C VAL A 92 -15.48 6.53 6.34
N GLU A 93 -16.53 5.70 6.38
CA GLU A 93 -17.68 5.88 7.28
C GLU A 93 -17.34 5.51 8.73
N LEU A 94 -16.46 4.54 8.95
CA LEU A 94 -16.05 4.08 10.30
C LEU A 94 -15.03 5.00 10.97
N HIS A 95 -14.39 5.91 10.24
CA HIS A 95 -13.51 6.95 10.77
C HIS A 95 -14.20 7.84 11.80
N GLU A 96 -15.49 8.13 11.57
CA GLU A 96 -16.39 8.93 12.42
C GLU A 96 -17.74 8.20 12.55
N PRO A 97 -17.82 7.12 13.35
CA PRO A 97 -18.94 6.18 13.28
C PRO A 97 -20.24 6.71 13.92
N ALA A 98 -20.15 7.69 14.82
CA ALA A 98 -21.30 8.27 15.52
C ALA A 98 -21.75 9.59 14.84
N PRO A 99 -23.05 9.77 14.54
CA PRO A 99 -23.58 11.05 14.07
C PRO A 99 -23.42 12.13 15.14
N GLY A 100 -22.87 13.29 14.79
CA GLY A 100 -22.91 14.50 15.64
C GLY A 100 -21.83 14.64 16.72
N GLY A 101 -20.79 13.80 16.74
CA GLY A 101 -19.60 14.05 17.59
C GLY A 101 -19.15 12.89 18.48
N GLY A 102 -18.76 11.76 17.89
CA GLY A 102 -18.07 10.67 18.59
C GLY A 102 -16.54 10.74 18.49
N LYS A 103 -15.86 9.78 19.13
CA LYS A 103 -14.41 9.61 18.98
C LYS A 103 -14.07 9.34 17.50
N ARG A 104 -13.23 10.19 16.93
CA ARG A 104 -12.58 10.01 15.63
C ARG A 104 -11.43 9.01 15.77
N PHE A 105 -11.29 8.11 14.80
CA PHE A 105 -10.21 7.13 14.77
C PHE A 105 -9.18 7.54 13.72
N ASP A 106 -8.07 8.12 14.13
CA ASP A 106 -7.08 8.65 13.18
C ASP A 106 -6.16 7.57 12.60
N ARG A 107 -6.22 6.36 13.15
CA ARG A 107 -5.34 5.23 12.79
C ARG A 107 -6.12 3.95 12.67
N TYR A 108 -5.69 3.10 11.74
CA TYR A 108 -6.34 1.82 11.49
C TYR A 108 -6.37 0.91 12.75
N HIS A 109 -5.27 0.84 13.49
CA HIS A 109 -5.22 0.06 14.73
C HIS A 109 -6.10 0.62 15.86
N GLU A 110 -6.44 1.91 15.86
CA GLU A 110 -7.37 2.48 16.87
C GLU A 110 -8.81 2.05 16.60
N LEU A 111 -9.21 2.06 15.32
CA LEU A 111 -10.51 1.51 14.89
C LEU A 111 -10.60 0.03 15.26
N GLY A 112 -9.52 -0.72 15.02
CA GLY A 112 -9.40 -2.12 15.43
C GLY A 112 -9.57 -2.35 16.93
N GLN A 113 -8.95 -1.52 17.77
CA GLN A 113 -9.12 -1.57 19.23
C GLN A 113 -10.56 -1.27 19.67
N ALA A 114 -11.26 -0.36 18.98
CA ALA A 114 -12.65 -0.06 19.27
C ALA A 114 -13.58 -1.23 18.94
N ALA A 115 -13.30 -1.97 17.87
CA ALA A 115 -14.12 -3.11 17.44
C ALA A 115 -13.83 -4.40 18.22
N PHE A 116 -12.56 -4.75 18.42
CA PHE A 116 -12.13 -6.03 19.01
C PHE A 116 -11.75 -5.94 20.49
N GLY A 117 -11.77 -4.73 21.06
CA GLY A 117 -11.24 -4.46 22.40
C GLY A 117 -9.74 -4.17 22.40
N ARG A 118 -9.26 -3.55 23.49
CA ARG A 118 -7.91 -2.96 23.57
C ARG A 118 -6.77 -3.95 23.32
N ARG A 119 -6.81 -5.14 23.92
CA ARG A 119 -5.72 -6.14 23.79
C ARG A 119 -5.76 -6.85 22.44
N LEU A 120 -6.92 -7.40 22.08
CA LEU A 120 -7.09 -8.18 20.85
C LEU A 120 -6.93 -7.31 19.60
N GLY A 121 -7.48 -6.09 19.61
CA GLY A 121 -7.35 -5.15 18.50
C GLY A 121 -5.90 -4.78 18.19
N VAL A 122 -5.07 -4.51 19.21
CA VAL A 122 -3.63 -4.30 19.00
C VAL A 122 -2.94 -5.55 18.45
N CYS A 123 -3.19 -6.70 19.09
CA CYS A 123 -2.53 -7.96 18.73
C CYS A 123 -2.84 -8.41 17.30
N LEU A 124 -4.07 -8.20 16.83
CA LEU A 124 -4.51 -8.62 15.51
C LEU A 124 -4.14 -7.61 14.42
N ILE A 125 -4.34 -6.32 14.67
CA ILE A 125 -4.31 -5.31 13.61
C ILE A 125 -2.92 -4.76 13.38
N VAL A 126 -2.14 -4.50 14.45
CA VAL A 126 -0.82 -3.89 14.33
C VAL A 126 0.16 -4.75 13.51
N PRO A 127 0.28 -6.08 13.75
CA PRO A 127 1.17 -6.91 12.94
C PRO A 127 0.78 -6.91 11.46
N LEU A 128 -0.51 -7.04 11.15
CA LEU A 128 -1.01 -7.04 9.77
C LEU A 128 -0.77 -5.69 9.07
N GLN A 129 -1.03 -4.58 9.77
CA GLN A 129 -0.78 -3.24 9.26
C GLN A 129 0.73 -3.02 8.99
N LEU A 130 1.61 -3.48 9.89
CA LEU A 130 3.06 -3.46 9.69
C LEU A 130 3.51 -4.31 8.51
N ILE A 131 3.04 -5.55 8.42
CA ILE A 131 3.37 -6.45 7.31
C ILE A 131 3.02 -5.79 5.97
N VAL A 132 1.86 -5.13 5.90
CA VAL A 132 1.46 -4.38 4.71
C VAL A 132 2.39 -3.20 4.43
N GLN A 133 2.59 -2.30 5.40
CA GLN A 133 3.34 -1.07 5.17
C GLN A 133 4.81 -1.37 4.87
N VAL A 134 5.46 -2.18 5.71
CA VAL A 134 6.87 -2.58 5.54
C VAL A 134 7.05 -3.45 4.28
N GLY A 135 6.13 -4.39 4.04
CA GLY A 135 6.18 -5.24 2.85
C GLY A 135 6.05 -4.44 1.55
N THR A 136 5.18 -3.43 1.53
CA THR A 136 5.00 -2.53 0.38
C THR A 136 6.25 -1.69 0.15
N ASP A 137 6.84 -1.14 1.21
CA ASP A 137 8.09 -0.38 1.15
C ASP A 137 9.25 -1.23 0.61
N ILE A 138 9.33 -2.51 0.99
CA ILE A 138 10.30 -3.47 0.43
C ILE A 138 10.05 -3.70 -1.07
N VAL A 139 8.78 -3.93 -1.48
CA VAL A 139 8.42 -4.09 -2.89
C VAL A 139 8.79 -2.84 -3.69
N TYR A 140 8.63 -1.66 -3.11
CA TYR A 140 9.00 -0.38 -3.72
C TYR A 140 10.52 -0.22 -3.86
N MET A 141 11.32 -0.65 -2.89
CA MET A 141 12.78 -0.70 -3.04
C MET A 141 13.20 -1.54 -4.25
N VAL A 142 12.61 -2.73 -4.40
CA VAL A 142 12.87 -3.65 -5.53
C VAL A 142 12.39 -3.04 -6.85
N THR A 143 11.16 -2.53 -6.87
CA THR A 143 10.55 -1.95 -8.08
C THR A 143 11.34 -0.75 -8.56
N GLY A 144 11.67 0.18 -7.66
CA GLY A 144 12.47 1.37 -7.97
C GLY A 144 13.86 1.03 -8.49
N GLY A 145 14.53 0.03 -7.90
CA GLY A 145 15.82 -0.45 -8.41
C GLY A 145 15.72 -1.10 -9.80
N GLN A 146 14.71 -1.94 -10.04
CA GLN A 146 14.52 -2.61 -11.32
C GLN A 146 14.18 -1.64 -12.45
N THR A 147 13.29 -0.67 -12.21
CA THR A 147 12.94 0.33 -13.22
C THR A 147 14.07 1.34 -13.45
N LEU A 148 14.83 1.71 -12.41
CA LEU A 148 16.02 2.55 -12.58
C LEU A 148 17.10 1.82 -13.41
N LYS A 149 17.34 0.52 -13.15
CA LYS A 149 18.23 -0.30 -13.98
C LYS A 149 17.78 -0.30 -15.44
N LYS A 150 16.50 -0.59 -15.68
CA LYS A 150 15.93 -0.64 -17.04
C LYS A 150 16.01 0.72 -17.75
N PHE A 151 15.81 1.82 -17.04
CA PHE A 151 15.99 3.16 -17.57
C PHE A 151 17.42 3.40 -18.07
N VAL A 152 18.43 3.08 -17.25
CA VAL A 152 19.84 3.28 -17.62
C VAL A 152 20.23 2.40 -18.81
N GLU A 153 19.81 1.14 -18.83
CA GLU A 153 20.04 0.23 -19.97
C GLU A 153 19.48 0.80 -21.28
N LEU A 154 18.26 1.34 -21.25
CA LEU A 154 17.61 1.92 -22.43
C LEU A 154 18.19 3.28 -22.83
N ALA A 155 18.52 4.14 -21.86
CA ALA A 155 19.06 5.47 -22.11
C ALA A 155 20.50 5.43 -22.66
N CYS A 156 21.31 4.47 -22.19
CA CYS A 156 22.68 4.32 -22.65
C CYS A 156 22.82 3.47 -23.92
N ASP A 157 21.75 2.83 -24.40
CA ASP A 157 21.76 1.87 -25.51
C ASP A 157 22.82 0.76 -25.31
N GLY A 158 22.90 0.24 -24.08
CA GLY A 158 23.87 -0.81 -23.70
C GLY A 158 25.33 -0.36 -23.56
N ARG A 159 25.64 0.94 -23.67
CA ARG A 159 27.01 1.48 -23.54
C ARG A 159 27.45 1.77 -22.10
N CYS A 160 26.51 1.76 -21.15
CA CYS A 160 26.82 1.98 -19.74
C CYS A 160 27.29 0.69 -19.07
N ALA A 161 28.08 0.84 -18.00
CA ALA A 161 28.57 -0.30 -17.23
C ALA A 161 27.38 -1.11 -16.67
N ASP A 162 27.42 -2.44 -16.86
CA ASP A 162 26.45 -3.33 -16.25
C ASP A 162 26.77 -3.46 -14.76
N ILE A 163 26.10 -2.63 -13.97
CA ILE A 163 26.14 -2.70 -12.52
C ILE A 163 25.00 -3.56 -11.98
N ARG A 164 25.26 -4.17 -10.82
CA ARG A 164 24.33 -5.09 -10.16
C ARG A 164 23.05 -4.37 -9.70
N LEU A 165 21.93 -5.09 -9.69
CA LEU A 165 20.63 -4.57 -9.23
C LEU A 165 20.72 -3.97 -7.81
N THR A 166 21.55 -4.54 -6.94
CA THR A 166 21.84 -4.03 -5.60
C THR A 166 22.21 -2.55 -5.59
N PHE A 167 23.04 -2.09 -6.53
CA PHE A 167 23.44 -0.68 -6.62
C PHE A 167 22.27 0.21 -7.06
N TYR A 168 21.42 -0.26 -7.97
CA TYR A 168 20.22 0.47 -8.36
C TYR A 168 19.21 0.60 -7.23
N ILE A 169 19.04 -0.45 -6.41
CA ILE A 169 18.22 -0.39 -5.19
C ILE A 169 18.81 0.62 -4.19
N MET A 170 20.13 0.63 -3.98
CA MET A 170 20.78 1.62 -3.11
C MET A 170 20.64 3.06 -3.64
N MET A 171 20.75 3.27 -4.96
CA MET A 171 20.52 4.59 -5.57
C MET A 171 19.08 5.05 -5.35
N PHE A 172 18.09 4.17 -5.56
CA PHE A 172 16.69 4.47 -5.23
C PHE A 172 16.50 4.78 -3.73
N ALA A 173 17.09 3.97 -2.85
CA ALA A 173 16.99 4.14 -1.39
C ALA A 173 17.61 5.46 -0.90
N SER A 174 18.65 5.98 -1.57
CA SER A 174 19.29 7.25 -1.22
C SER A 174 18.29 8.42 -1.19
N ALA A 175 17.33 8.47 -2.13
CA ALA A 175 16.27 9.46 -2.13
C ALA A 175 15.34 9.30 -0.91
N GLN A 176 15.10 8.07 -0.47
CA GLN A 176 14.25 7.77 0.69
C GLN A 176 14.89 8.21 2.00
N PHE A 177 16.22 8.12 2.14
CA PHE A 177 16.91 8.63 3.33
C PHE A 177 16.68 10.13 3.53
N VAL A 178 16.62 10.90 2.45
CA VAL A 178 16.36 12.35 2.49
C VAL A 178 14.87 12.62 2.72
N LEU A 179 13.99 12.02 1.92
CA LEU A 179 12.55 12.30 1.98
C LEU A 179 11.88 11.77 3.25
N SER A 180 12.41 10.69 3.84
CA SER A 180 11.92 10.19 5.13
C SER A 180 12.05 11.22 6.26
N GLN A 181 12.86 12.26 6.11
CA GLN A 181 13.00 13.32 7.12
C GLN A 181 11.85 14.35 7.08
N CYS A 182 11.00 14.33 6.04
CA CYS A 182 9.82 15.19 5.97
C CYS A 182 8.87 14.91 7.15
N PRO A 183 8.40 15.92 7.90
CA PRO A 183 7.80 15.70 9.21
C PRO A 183 6.44 14.97 9.16
N ASN A 184 5.60 15.24 8.15
CA ASN A 184 4.22 14.76 8.07
C ASN A 184 3.69 14.66 6.62
N PHE A 185 2.47 14.14 6.46
CA PHE A 185 1.79 13.96 5.17
C PHE A 185 1.65 15.25 4.35
N ASN A 186 1.39 16.39 5.00
CA ASN A 186 1.25 17.67 4.31
C ASN A 186 2.57 18.14 3.69
N SER A 187 3.70 17.81 4.31
CA SER A 187 5.04 18.14 3.79
C SER A 187 5.41 17.35 2.53
N ILE A 188 4.86 16.14 2.38
CA ILE A 188 5.05 15.29 1.20
C ILE A 188 3.92 15.42 0.18
N SER A 189 2.97 16.33 0.37
CA SER A 189 1.78 16.47 -0.49
C SER A 189 2.15 16.74 -1.96
N ALA A 190 3.15 17.60 -2.22
CA ALA A 190 3.65 17.86 -3.56
C ALA A 190 4.33 16.62 -4.19
N VAL A 191 5.11 15.88 -3.39
CA VAL A 191 5.75 14.63 -3.82
C VAL A 191 4.70 13.57 -4.16
N SER A 192 3.67 13.44 -3.32
CA SER A 192 2.52 12.55 -3.55
C SER A 192 1.71 12.98 -4.78
N ALA A 193 1.45 14.26 -4.99
CA ALA A 193 0.76 14.75 -6.18
C ALA A 193 1.56 14.47 -7.46
N ALA A 194 2.88 14.68 -7.44
CA ALA A 194 3.76 14.31 -8.54
C ALA A 194 3.74 12.78 -8.77
N ALA A 195 3.79 11.97 -7.72
CA ALA A 195 3.71 10.53 -7.81
C ALA A 195 2.37 10.05 -8.42
N ALA A 196 1.24 10.63 -8.02
CA ALA A 196 -0.06 10.34 -8.62
C ALA A 196 -0.07 10.66 -10.12
N ALA A 197 0.44 11.83 -10.52
CA ALA A 197 0.52 12.20 -11.94
C ALA A 197 1.41 11.22 -12.73
N MET A 198 2.59 10.87 -12.19
CA MET A 198 3.49 9.91 -12.82
C MET A 198 2.85 8.52 -12.96
N SER A 199 2.04 8.09 -11.99
CA SER A 199 1.31 6.80 -12.08
C SER A 199 0.32 6.72 -13.21
N LEU A 200 -0.43 7.80 -13.44
CA LEU A 200 -1.32 7.88 -14.59
C LEU A 200 -0.50 7.86 -15.88
N CYS A 201 0.58 8.65 -15.96
CA CYS A 201 1.40 8.73 -17.16
C CYS A 201 2.04 7.39 -17.54
N TYR A 202 2.75 6.72 -16.62
CA TYR A 202 3.40 5.44 -16.95
C TYR A 202 2.38 4.34 -17.26
N SER A 203 1.20 4.35 -16.60
CA SER A 203 0.14 3.37 -16.87
C SER A 203 -0.43 3.55 -18.27
N MET A 204 -0.71 4.80 -18.67
CA MET A 204 -1.17 5.09 -20.02
C MET A 204 -0.11 4.77 -21.07
N ILE A 205 1.17 5.06 -20.81
CA ILE A 205 2.26 4.66 -21.70
C ILE A 205 2.33 3.12 -21.82
N ALA A 206 2.26 2.39 -20.71
CA ALA A 206 2.26 0.93 -20.72
C ALA A 206 1.08 0.38 -21.54
N PHE A 207 -0.11 0.94 -21.38
CA PHE A 207 -1.29 0.57 -22.15
C PHE A 207 -1.12 0.85 -23.66
N PHE A 208 -0.86 2.10 -24.05
CA PHE A 208 -0.76 2.47 -25.45
C PHE A 208 0.40 1.76 -26.16
N ALA A 209 1.57 1.64 -25.51
CA ALA A 209 2.70 0.91 -26.08
C ALA A 209 2.40 -0.58 -26.26
N SER A 210 1.63 -1.19 -25.34
CA SER A 210 1.18 -2.58 -25.49
C SER A 210 0.20 -2.73 -26.66
N VAL A 211 -0.82 -1.85 -26.76
CA VAL A 211 -1.80 -1.89 -27.85
C VAL A 211 -1.16 -1.67 -29.21
N LEU A 212 -0.23 -0.71 -29.32
CA LEU A 212 0.49 -0.46 -30.57
C LEU A 212 1.38 -1.65 -30.99
N LYS A 213 1.96 -2.36 -30.02
CA LYS A 213 2.70 -3.61 -30.30
C LYS A 213 1.78 -4.73 -30.80
N ALA A 214 0.51 -4.76 -30.39
CA ALA A 214 -0.46 -5.77 -30.80
C ALA A 214 -1.01 -5.59 -32.24
N HIS A 215 -0.57 -4.57 -32.99
CA HIS A 215 -1.04 -4.28 -34.36
C HIS A 215 -0.66 -5.42 -35.36
N PRO A 216 -1.45 -5.67 -36.44
CA PRO A 216 -1.71 -6.99 -37.03
C PRO A 216 -0.53 -7.77 -37.62
N ALA A 217 0.62 -7.15 -37.85
CA ALA A 217 1.81 -7.87 -38.33
C ALA A 217 2.42 -8.80 -37.26
N ALA A 218 2.10 -8.59 -35.97
CA ALA A 218 2.58 -9.39 -34.83
C ALA A 218 1.48 -10.26 -34.17
N ALA A 219 0.21 -10.07 -34.52
CA ALA A 219 -0.94 -10.68 -33.83
C ALA A 219 -1.13 -12.19 -34.12
N ALA A 220 -0.52 -12.72 -35.19
CA ALA A 220 -0.69 -14.11 -35.59
C ALA A 220 0.04 -15.15 -34.69
N ALA A 221 0.75 -14.72 -33.64
CA ALA A 221 1.62 -15.59 -32.84
C ALA A 221 1.53 -15.40 -31.31
N VAL A 222 0.51 -14.73 -30.77
CA VAL A 222 0.38 -14.53 -29.30
C VAL A 222 -0.38 -15.69 -28.66
N ASP A 223 0.30 -16.43 -27.79
CA ASP A 223 -0.27 -17.57 -27.06
C ASP A 223 -0.94 -17.10 -25.75
N TYR A 224 -2.22 -17.46 -25.58
CA TYR A 224 -3.03 -17.18 -24.39
C TYR A 224 -3.26 -18.42 -23.51
N GLY A 225 -2.56 -19.52 -23.79
CA GLY A 225 -2.49 -20.67 -22.91
C GLY A 225 -1.82 -20.34 -21.58
N PHE A 226 -2.00 -21.18 -20.57
CA PHE A 226 -1.39 -20.97 -19.26
C PHE A 226 0.14 -20.90 -19.34
N LYS A 227 0.75 -19.92 -18.66
CA LYS A 227 2.22 -19.75 -18.63
C LYS A 227 2.96 -20.99 -18.12
N ALA A 228 2.39 -21.70 -17.15
CA ALA A 228 2.96 -22.93 -16.62
C ALA A 228 2.46 -24.17 -17.38
N THR A 229 3.40 -25.04 -17.77
CA THR A 229 3.10 -26.30 -18.45
C THR A 229 2.69 -27.41 -17.48
N THR A 230 3.22 -27.40 -16.25
CA THR A 230 2.92 -28.41 -15.21
C THR A 230 1.67 -28.04 -14.41
N ALA A 231 0.92 -29.05 -13.95
CA ALA A 231 -0.26 -28.85 -13.11
C ALA A 231 0.06 -28.08 -11.82
N ALA A 232 1.14 -28.45 -11.14
CA ALA A 232 1.61 -27.75 -9.95
C ALA A 232 1.96 -26.28 -10.25
N GLY A 233 2.66 -26.01 -11.36
CA GLY A 233 2.98 -24.65 -11.79
C GLY A 233 1.73 -23.80 -12.03
N ARG A 234 0.68 -24.37 -12.65
CA ARG A 234 -0.59 -23.66 -12.88
C ARG A 234 -1.30 -23.31 -11.58
N VAL A 235 -1.41 -24.27 -10.66
CA VAL A 235 -2.10 -24.05 -9.37
C VAL A 235 -1.39 -23.00 -8.53
N PHE A 236 -0.09 -23.15 -8.31
CA PHE A 236 0.66 -22.21 -7.48
C PHE A 236 0.86 -20.85 -8.17
N GLY A 237 0.95 -20.82 -9.50
CA GLY A 237 0.97 -19.58 -10.28
C GLY A 237 -0.36 -18.81 -10.14
N ALA A 238 -1.50 -19.51 -10.21
CA ALA A 238 -2.81 -18.91 -9.97
C ALA A 238 -2.94 -18.37 -8.53
N PHE A 239 -2.46 -19.12 -7.53
CA PHE A 239 -2.44 -18.64 -6.15
C PHE A 239 -1.59 -17.37 -5.99
N ASN A 240 -0.40 -17.34 -6.60
CA ASN A 240 0.45 -16.15 -6.57
C ASN A 240 -0.24 -14.95 -7.24
N ALA A 241 -0.87 -15.19 -8.40
CA ALA A 241 -1.58 -14.17 -9.16
C ALA A 241 -2.78 -13.58 -8.42
N LEU A 242 -3.54 -14.40 -7.68
CA LEU A 242 -4.61 -13.90 -6.81
C LEU A 242 -4.08 -12.93 -5.76
N GLY A 243 -2.94 -13.27 -5.15
CA GLY A 243 -2.24 -12.37 -4.23
C GLY A 243 -1.77 -11.09 -4.93
N ALA A 244 -1.19 -11.19 -6.13
CA ALA A 244 -0.73 -10.02 -6.89
C ALA A 244 -1.90 -9.08 -7.24
N VAL A 245 -3.08 -9.61 -7.57
CA VAL A 245 -4.31 -8.83 -7.75
C VAL A 245 -4.70 -8.15 -6.43
N SER A 246 -4.71 -8.87 -5.31
CA SER A 246 -5.00 -8.27 -3.99
C SER A 246 -4.01 -7.18 -3.59
N PHE A 247 -2.72 -7.35 -3.90
CA PHE A 247 -1.70 -6.33 -3.70
C PHE A 247 -1.98 -5.09 -4.57
N ALA A 248 -2.44 -5.26 -5.81
CA ALA A 248 -2.69 -4.10 -6.68
C ALA A 248 -3.77 -3.17 -6.11
N PHE A 249 -4.81 -3.71 -5.48
CA PHE A 249 -5.89 -2.91 -4.88
C PHE A 249 -5.65 -2.50 -3.41
N ALA A 250 -4.39 -2.57 -2.97
CA ALA A 250 -3.89 -2.06 -1.71
C ALA A 250 -4.13 -0.56 -1.51
N GLY A 251 -4.57 -0.13 -0.32
CA GLY A 251 -4.69 1.30 0.04
C GLY A 251 -5.40 1.56 1.37
N HIS A 252 -6.14 0.57 1.86
CA HIS A 252 -6.94 0.64 3.09
C HIS A 252 -6.13 0.94 4.36
N ASN A 253 -4.87 0.52 4.40
CA ASN A 253 -3.99 0.63 5.57
C ASN A 253 -3.41 2.02 5.82
N VAL A 254 -3.71 2.97 4.93
CA VAL A 254 -3.36 4.38 5.06
C VAL A 254 -4.59 5.29 4.96
N VAL A 255 -5.79 4.73 4.76
CA VAL A 255 -6.99 5.53 4.44
C VAL A 255 -7.47 6.36 5.65
N LEU A 256 -7.40 5.79 6.86
CA LEU A 256 -7.78 6.49 8.08
C LEU A 256 -6.76 7.58 8.41
N GLU A 257 -5.47 7.30 8.20
CA GLU A 257 -4.37 8.23 8.39
C GLU A 257 -4.44 9.40 7.38
N ILE A 258 -4.79 9.14 6.12
CA ILE A 258 -5.07 10.18 5.12
C ILE A 258 -6.29 11.00 5.54
N GLN A 259 -7.39 10.34 5.93
CA GLN A 259 -8.60 11.02 6.37
C GLN A 259 -8.35 11.84 7.64
N ALA A 260 -7.45 11.42 8.54
CA ALA A 260 -7.05 12.13 9.75
C ALA A 260 -6.53 13.56 9.49
N THR A 261 -5.91 13.78 8.32
CA THR A 261 -5.37 15.09 7.91
C THR A 261 -6.45 16.08 7.46
N ILE A 262 -7.67 15.62 7.18
CA ILE A 262 -8.77 16.47 6.74
C ILE A 262 -9.44 17.11 7.98
N PRO A 263 -9.69 18.43 7.97
CA PRO A 263 -10.46 19.09 9.01
C PRO A 263 -11.85 18.46 9.18
N SER A 264 -12.31 18.33 10.42
CA SER A 264 -13.64 17.79 10.74
C SER A 264 -14.29 18.63 11.83
N THR A 265 -15.58 18.93 11.67
CA THR A 265 -16.45 19.49 12.72
C THR A 265 -17.74 18.66 12.80
N PRO A 266 -18.51 18.73 13.90
CA PRO A 266 -19.78 18.02 14.01
C PRO A 266 -20.75 18.29 12.84
N GLU A 267 -20.72 19.50 12.28
CA GLU A 267 -21.56 19.94 11.15
C GLU A 267 -20.94 19.58 9.79
N ARG A 268 -19.61 19.47 9.72
CA ARG A 268 -18.85 19.19 8.49
C ARG A 268 -17.90 17.99 8.70
N PRO A 269 -18.44 16.76 8.66
CA PRO A 269 -17.63 15.56 8.89
C PRO A 269 -16.63 15.32 7.75
N SER A 270 -15.46 14.80 8.10
CA SER A 270 -14.35 14.54 7.15
C SER A 270 -14.71 13.52 6.07
N LYS A 271 -15.68 12.65 6.34
CA LYS A 271 -16.09 11.57 5.42
C LYS A 271 -16.58 12.05 4.06
N ARG A 272 -17.23 13.23 3.98
CA ARG A 272 -17.74 13.78 2.70
C ARG A 272 -16.60 14.19 1.76
N PRO A 273 -15.66 15.07 2.15
CA PRO A 273 -14.51 15.39 1.32
C PRO A 273 -13.61 14.18 1.08
N MET A 274 -13.44 13.29 2.08
CA MET A 274 -12.68 12.05 1.90
C MET A 274 -13.26 11.18 0.79
N TRP A 275 -14.57 10.88 0.84
CA TRP A 275 -15.25 10.04 -0.13
C TRP A 275 -15.20 10.62 -1.54
N ARG A 276 -15.31 11.94 -1.69
CA ARG A 276 -15.12 12.60 -3.00
C ARG A 276 -13.74 12.32 -3.59
N GLY A 277 -12.67 12.41 -2.78
CA GLY A 277 -11.33 12.08 -3.24
C GLY A 277 -11.16 10.59 -3.55
N VAL A 278 -11.75 9.71 -2.74
CA VAL A 278 -11.76 8.25 -2.99
C VAL A 278 -12.41 7.91 -4.33
N VAL A 279 -13.58 8.48 -4.64
CA VAL A 279 -14.27 8.22 -5.91
C VAL A 279 -13.41 8.64 -7.11
N VAL A 280 -12.77 9.80 -7.04
CA VAL A 280 -11.82 10.25 -8.07
C VAL A 280 -10.63 9.29 -8.17
N ALA A 281 -10.07 8.87 -7.04
CA ALA A 281 -8.95 7.94 -7.02
C ALA A 281 -9.32 6.58 -7.63
N TYR A 282 -10.49 6.03 -7.30
CA TYR A 282 -10.96 4.75 -7.86
C TYR A 282 -11.28 4.85 -9.35
N ALA A 283 -11.72 6.01 -9.85
CA ALA A 283 -11.86 6.23 -11.29
C ALA A 283 -10.50 6.16 -12.00
N VAL A 284 -9.46 6.78 -11.43
CA VAL A 284 -8.08 6.71 -11.94
C VAL A 284 -7.52 5.28 -11.84
N VAL A 285 -7.76 4.59 -10.73
CA VAL A 285 -7.38 3.18 -10.54
C VAL A 285 -8.05 2.30 -11.60
N ALA A 286 -9.36 2.45 -11.81
CA ALA A 286 -10.09 1.70 -12.82
C ALA A 286 -9.49 1.93 -14.22
N LEU A 287 -9.25 3.20 -14.58
CA LEU A 287 -8.61 3.56 -15.83
C LEU A 287 -7.23 2.89 -15.97
N CYS A 288 -6.36 3.01 -14.97
CA CYS A 288 -4.99 2.47 -15.06
C CYS A 288 -4.99 0.93 -15.06
N TYR A 289 -5.76 0.30 -14.18
CA TYR A 289 -5.61 -1.13 -13.91
C TYR A 289 -6.23 -1.98 -14.99
N PHE A 290 -7.48 -1.67 -15.38
CA PHE A 290 -8.16 -2.46 -16.40
C PHE A 290 -7.48 -2.28 -17.76
N THR A 291 -7.06 -1.04 -18.11
CA THR A 291 -6.37 -0.82 -19.39
C THR A 291 -5.00 -1.49 -19.42
N VAL A 292 -4.16 -1.33 -18.39
CA VAL A 292 -2.84 -1.97 -18.35
C VAL A 292 -2.97 -3.49 -18.31
N ALA A 293 -3.84 -4.04 -17.45
CA ALA A 293 -4.04 -5.49 -17.33
C ALA A 293 -4.47 -6.11 -18.67
N PHE A 294 -5.52 -5.56 -19.29
CA PHE A 294 -6.09 -6.13 -20.51
C PHE A 294 -5.24 -5.82 -21.74
N GLY A 295 -4.76 -4.59 -21.89
CA GLY A 295 -3.90 -4.20 -23.00
C GLY A 295 -2.55 -4.90 -22.97
N GLY A 296 -1.94 -5.01 -21.78
CA GLY A 296 -0.70 -5.76 -21.58
C GLY A 296 -0.87 -7.25 -21.86
N TYR A 297 -1.89 -7.88 -21.28
CA TYR A 297 -2.11 -9.32 -21.52
C TYR A 297 -2.50 -9.61 -22.97
N HIS A 298 -3.29 -8.75 -23.61
CA HIS A 298 -3.59 -8.85 -25.04
C HIS A 298 -2.35 -8.72 -25.93
N ALA A 299 -1.39 -7.86 -25.56
CA ALA A 299 -0.19 -7.66 -26.36
C ALA A 299 0.85 -8.78 -26.23
N PHE A 300 0.91 -9.43 -25.06
CA PHE A 300 2.01 -10.33 -24.70
C PHE A 300 1.59 -11.76 -24.41
N GLY A 301 0.30 -12.01 -24.16
CA GLY A 301 -0.21 -13.33 -23.78
C GLY A 301 0.56 -13.91 -22.59
N ASN A 302 0.92 -15.19 -22.69
CA ASN A 302 1.68 -15.88 -21.66
C ASN A 302 3.17 -15.53 -21.59
N ALA A 303 3.69 -14.79 -22.58
CA ALA A 303 5.09 -14.34 -22.62
C ALA A 303 5.35 -13.08 -21.79
N VAL A 304 4.31 -12.43 -21.27
CA VAL A 304 4.45 -11.21 -20.46
C VAL A 304 5.39 -11.43 -19.27
N ALA A 305 6.31 -10.50 -19.06
CA ALA A 305 7.20 -10.50 -17.90
C ALA A 305 6.44 -10.07 -16.63
N PRO A 306 6.93 -10.42 -15.42
CA PRO A 306 6.34 -9.99 -14.15
C PRO A 306 6.03 -8.50 -14.03
N ASN A 307 6.85 -7.65 -14.66
CA ASN A 307 6.59 -6.23 -14.84
C ASN A 307 6.40 -5.96 -16.33
N VAL A 308 5.23 -5.47 -16.71
CA VAL A 308 4.88 -5.22 -18.13
C VAL A 308 5.85 -4.27 -18.84
N LEU A 309 6.44 -3.29 -18.12
CA LEU A 309 7.41 -2.36 -18.70
C LEU A 309 8.72 -3.04 -19.11
N ILE A 310 9.05 -4.21 -18.52
CA ILE A 310 10.20 -5.01 -18.94
C ILE A 310 9.91 -5.70 -20.28
N SER A 311 8.64 -5.99 -20.59
CA SER A 311 8.21 -6.64 -21.83
C SER A 311 8.20 -5.67 -23.03
N LEU A 312 8.22 -4.37 -22.78
CA LEU A 312 8.26 -3.32 -23.78
C LEU A 312 9.70 -2.95 -24.12
N GLU A 313 10.02 -2.86 -25.41
CA GLU A 313 11.37 -2.52 -25.90
C GLU A 313 11.40 -1.34 -26.86
N LYS A 314 10.28 -1.05 -27.54
CA LYS A 314 10.19 -0.02 -28.58
C LYS A 314 8.89 0.79 -28.43
N PRO A 315 8.92 2.12 -28.70
CA PRO A 315 10.12 2.94 -28.91
C PRO A 315 10.90 3.15 -27.59
N ARG A 316 12.24 3.04 -27.65
CA ARG A 316 13.12 2.96 -26.46
C ARG A 316 12.99 4.15 -25.52
N TRP A 317 12.96 5.36 -26.06
CA TRP A 317 12.87 6.60 -25.26
C TRP A 317 11.58 6.65 -24.44
N LEU A 318 10.47 6.15 -24.99
CA LEU A 318 9.15 6.16 -24.36
C LEU A 318 9.12 5.15 -23.20
N VAL A 319 9.68 3.96 -23.42
CA VAL A 319 9.81 2.94 -22.37
C VAL A 319 10.78 3.39 -21.28
N ALA A 320 11.88 4.05 -21.64
CA ALA A 320 12.81 4.65 -20.68
C ALA A 320 12.10 5.72 -19.83
N ALA A 321 11.36 6.63 -20.46
CA ALA A 321 10.58 7.64 -19.76
C ALA A 321 9.56 7.01 -18.79
N ALA A 322 8.83 5.97 -19.21
CA ALA A 322 7.89 5.26 -18.35
C ALA A 322 8.58 4.63 -17.12
N ASN A 323 9.75 4.01 -17.30
CA ASN A 323 10.52 3.46 -16.19
C ASN A 323 10.98 4.55 -15.20
N LEU A 324 11.42 5.71 -15.69
CA LEU A 324 11.77 6.84 -14.84
C LEU A 324 10.55 7.43 -14.10
N MET A 325 9.39 7.48 -14.77
CA MET A 325 8.13 7.88 -14.13
C MET A 325 7.73 6.90 -13.01
N VAL A 326 7.94 5.59 -13.20
CA VAL A 326 7.75 4.62 -12.11
C VAL A 326 8.70 4.90 -10.94
N VAL A 327 9.98 5.21 -11.19
CA VAL A 327 10.93 5.59 -10.12
C VAL A 327 10.37 6.76 -9.31
N VAL A 328 9.96 7.85 -9.97
CA VAL A 328 9.40 9.04 -9.30
C VAL A 328 8.11 8.72 -8.54
N HIS A 329 7.22 7.93 -9.14
CA HIS A 329 5.98 7.50 -8.47
C HIS A 329 6.29 6.70 -7.19
N VAL A 330 7.11 5.66 -7.32
CA VAL A 330 7.45 4.75 -6.23
C VAL A 330 8.22 5.48 -5.12
N ILE A 331 8.94 6.56 -5.45
CA ILE A 331 9.52 7.46 -4.44
C ILE A 331 8.43 8.07 -3.54
N GLY A 332 7.39 8.65 -4.12
CA GLY A 332 6.29 9.24 -3.35
C GLY A 332 5.42 8.20 -2.65
N ALA A 333 5.16 7.06 -3.31
CA ALA A 333 4.36 5.99 -2.73
C ALA A 333 5.02 5.37 -1.49
N TYR A 334 6.34 5.17 -1.50
CA TYR A 334 7.11 4.76 -0.31
C TYR A 334 6.85 5.70 0.87
N GLN A 335 6.90 7.02 0.64
CA GLN A 335 6.67 7.97 1.73
C GLN A 335 5.25 7.88 2.29
N VAL A 336 4.24 7.64 1.45
CA VAL A 336 2.85 7.47 1.91
C VAL A 336 2.69 6.25 2.83
N TYR A 337 3.34 5.12 2.52
CA TYR A 337 3.27 3.90 3.34
C TYR A 337 4.21 3.94 4.55
N ALA A 338 5.33 4.64 4.47
CA ALA A 338 6.28 4.77 5.58
C ALA A 338 5.78 5.71 6.70
N MET A 339 4.95 6.71 6.39
CA MET A 339 4.49 7.70 7.38
C MET A 339 3.79 7.09 8.61
N PRO A 340 2.83 6.15 8.48
CA PRO A 340 2.23 5.51 9.65
C PRO A 340 3.21 4.62 10.43
N VAL A 341 4.20 4.01 9.76
CA VAL A 341 5.26 3.23 10.42
C VAL A 341 6.15 4.17 11.24
N PHE A 342 6.57 5.30 10.66
CA PHE A 342 7.32 6.33 11.37
C PHE A 342 6.56 6.82 12.59
N ASP A 343 5.27 7.09 12.43
CA ASP A 343 4.43 7.52 13.54
C ASP A 343 4.39 6.48 14.67
N MET A 344 4.24 5.20 14.34
CA MET A 344 4.22 4.15 15.34
C MET A 344 5.59 3.94 16.03
N ILE A 345 6.68 3.95 15.28
CA ILE A 345 8.04 3.85 15.83
C ILE A 345 8.30 5.04 16.75
N GLU A 346 8.06 6.27 16.28
CA GLU A 346 8.22 7.51 17.06
C GLU A 346 7.37 7.49 18.33
N THR A 347 6.12 7.00 18.25
CA THR A 347 5.22 6.83 19.41
C THR A 347 5.78 5.86 20.43
N VAL A 348 6.31 4.70 20.00
CA VAL A 348 6.89 3.70 20.91
C VAL A 348 8.15 4.24 21.57
N LEU A 349 9.04 4.86 20.79
CA LEU A 349 10.28 5.44 21.30
C LEU A 349 10.01 6.57 22.30
N ALA A 350 9.04 7.44 22.01
CA ALA A 350 8.68 8.55 22.90
C ALA A 350 7.88 8.11 24.14
N LYS A 351 6.84 7.27 23.99
CA LYS A 351 5.94 6.90 25.10
C LYS A 351 6.42 5.72 25.94
N LYS A 352 7.05 4.71 25.34
CA LYS A 352 7.49 3.50 26.07
C LYS A 352 8.95 3.59 26.48
N LEU A 353 9.83 4.04 25.59
CA LEU A 353 11.26 4.19 25.90
C LEU A 353 11.61 5.57 26.48
N HIS A 354 10.63 6.48 26.62
CA HIS A 354 10.79 7.80 27.21
C HIS A 354 11.90 8.64 26.56
N LEU A 355 12.20 8.40 25.28
CA LEU A 355 13.16 9.19 24.51
C LEU A 355 12.55 10.55 24.18
N ARG A 356 13.35 11.61 24.27
CA ARG A 356 12.88 12.97 24.00
C ARG A 356 12.52 13.12 22.52
N PRO A 357 11.28 13.54 22.19
CA PRO A 357 10.91 13.91 20.82
C PRO A 357 11.84 14.99 20.29
N GLY A 358 12.34 14.84 19.06
CA GLY A 358 13.27 15.78 18.47
C GLY A 358 13.90 15.27 17.19
N LEU A 359 14.71 16.12 16.58
CA LEU A 359 15.37 15.85 15.30
C LEU A 359 16.33 14.63 15.35
N PRO A 360 17.15 14.43 16.42
CA PRO A 360 18.01 13.25 16.50
C PRO A 360 17.24 11.93 16.53
N LEU A 361 16.12 11.88 17.26
CA LEU A 361 15.26 10.71 17.35
C LEU A 361 14.64 10.40 15.98
N ARG A 362 14.11 11.43 15.31
CA ARG A 362 13.50 11.32 13.98
C ARG A 362 14.50 10.82 12.93
N VAL A 363 15.66 11.46 12.84
CA VAL A 363 16.71 11.07 11.88
C VAL A 363 17.14 9.62 12.13
N THR A 364 17.45 9.26 13.37
CA THR A 364 17.93 7.91 13.69
C THR A 364 16.86 6.85 13.41
N ALA A 365 15.64 7.04 13.91
CA ALA A 365 14.57 6.04 13.79
C ALA A 365 14.15 5.82 12.34
N ARG A 366 13.98 6.91 11.57
CA ARG A 366 13.53 6.82 10.18
C ARG A 366 14.63 6.34 9.25
N SER A 367 15.88 6.78 9.44
CA SER A 367 16.99 6.25 8.66
C SER A 367 17.25 4.77 8.95
N ALA A 368 17.11 4.32 10.21
CA ALA A 368 17.19 2.89 10.53
C ALA A 368 16.09 2.07 9.83
N TYR A 369 14.87 2.61 9.77
CA TYR A 369 13.77 1.98 9.02
C TYR A 369 14.07 1.86 7.52
N VAL A 370 14.50 2.95 6.88
CA VAL A 370 14.86 2.95 5.45
C VAL A 370 16.02 2.00 5.17
N ALA A 371 17.02 1.94 6.06
CA ALA A 371 18.13 0.99 5.94
C ALA A 371 17.66 -0.47 6.03
N LEU A 372 16.71 -0.76 6.92
CA LEU A 372 16.13 -2.10 7.06
C LEU A 372 15.36 -2.53 5.81
N THR A 373 14.47 -1.69 5.29
CA THR A 373 13.70 -2.02 4.08
C THR A 373 14.60 -2.15 2.85
N MET A 374 15.63 -1.29 2.75
CA MET A 374 16.67 -1.40 1.73
C MET A 374 17.42 -2.74 1.81
N PHE A 375 17.88 -3.12 3.01
CA PHE A 375 18.60 -4.39 3.22
C PHE A 375 17.74 -5.60 2.81
N ILE A 376 16.48 -5.63 3.24
CA ILE A 376 15.56 -6.73 2.88
C ILE A 376 15.27 -6.72 1.37
N GLY A 377 15.04 -5.55 0.76
CA GLY A 377 14.80 -5.42 -0.68
C GLY A 377 16.01 -5.85 -1.53
N ILE A 378 17.23 -5.59 -1.08
CA ILE A 378 18.46 -6.11 -1.71
C ILE A 378 18.55 -7.63 -1.56
N THR A 379 18.16 -8.17 -0.40
CA THR A 379 18.25 -9.61 -0.10
C THR A 379 17.25 -10.43 -0.91
N PHE A 380 16.00 -9.94 -1.05
CA PHE A 380 14.91 -10.67 -1.70
C PHE A 380 14.30 -9.88 -2.87
N PRO A 381 15.00 -9.65 -4.00
CA PRO A 381 14.52 -8.81 -5.09
C PRO A 381 13.53 -9.51 -6.05
N PHE A 382 12.59 -10.31 -5.52
CA PHE A 382 11.67 -11.16 -6.29
C PHE A 382 10.30 -10.50 -6.45
N PHE A 383 10.17 -9.59 -7.42
CA PHE A 383 8.99 -8.76 -7.63
C PHE A 383 7.65 -9.55 -7.57
N ASP A 384 7.48 -10.57 -8.40
CA ASP A 384 6.22 -11.35 -8.47
C ASP A 384 5.92 -12.12 -7.18
N GLY A 385 6.92 -12.78 -6.62
CA GLY A 385 6.77 -13.55 -5.38
C GLY A 385 6.41 -12.66 -4.18
N LEU A 386 7.01 -11.46 -4.09
CA LEU A 386 6.69 -10.48 -3.04
C LEU A 386 5.25 -9.95 -3.19
N LEU A 387 4.81 -9.64 -4.42
CA LEU A 387 3.45 -9.15 -4.67
C LEU A 387 2.41 -10.18 -4.21
N GLY A 388 2.54 -11.45 -4.61
CA GLY A 388 1.56 -12.45 -4.22
C GLY A 388 1.63 -12.87 -2.75
N PHE A 389 2.83 -12.91 -2.16
CA PHE A 389 2.99 -13.21 -0.74
C PHE A 389 2.35 -12.13 0.15
N PHE A 390 2.76 -10.87 0.01
CA PHE A 390 2.21 -9.78 0.83
C PHE A 390 0.76 -9.44 0.46
N GLY A 391 0.39 -9.62 -0.81
CA GLY A 391 -0.99 -9.48 -1.29
C GLY A 391 -1.97 -10.40 -0.56
N GLY A 392 -1.60 -11.67 -0.38
CA GLY A 392 -2.39 -12.61 0.41
C GLY A 392 -2.28 -12.37 1.91
N PHE A 393 -1.06 -12.33 2.42
CA PHE A 393 -0.81 -12.42 3.87
C PHE A 393 -1.17 -11.13 4.61
N GLY A 394 -0.86 -9.96 4.02
CA GLY A 394 -1.10 -8.66 4.62
C GLY A 394 -2.34 -7.95 4.05
N PHE A 395 -2.46 -7.89 2.73
CA PHE A 395 -3.52 -7.10 2.09
C PHE A 395 -4.88 -7.77 2.14
N ALA A 396 -5.00 -9.07 1.87
CA ALA A 396 -6.28 -9.76 1.97
C ALA A 396 -7.01 -9.51 3.31
N PRO A 397 -6.37 -9.65 4.49
CA PRO A 397 -7.04 -9.32 5.74
C PRO A 397 -7.42 -7.85 5.87
N THR A 398 -6.47 -6.96 5.68
CA THR A 398 -6.65 -5.53 6.00
C THR A 398 -7.54 -4.78 4.99
N THR A 399 -7.63 -5.28 3.76
CA THR A 399 -8.40 -4.68 2.67
C THR A 399 -9.71 -5.41 2.39
N TYR A 400 -9.76 -6.75 2.40
CA TYR A 400 -10.95 -7.48 1.97
C TYR A 400 -11.90 -7.81 3.12
N PHE A 401 -11.41 -8.21 4.30
CA PHE A 401 -12.30 -8.79 5.30
C PHE A 401 -12.30 -8.16 6.70
N ILE A 402 -11.18 -7.62 7.19
CA ILE A 402 -11.18 -6.93 8.49
C ILE A 402 -12.14 -5.73 8.50
N PRO A 403 -12.18 -4.86 7.46
CA PRO A 403 -13.18 -3.79 7.40
C PRO A 403 -14.61 -4.31 7.48
N CYS A 404 -14.89 -5.46 6.83
CA CYS A 404 -16.20 -6.09 6.88
C CYS A 404 -16.56 -6.59 8.28
N ILE A 405 -15.62 -7.22 8.99
CA ILE A 405 -15.82 -7.69 10.37
C ILE A 405 -16.08 -6.50 11.29
N ILE A 406 -15.25 -5.45 11.19
CA ILE A 406 -15.41 -4.21 11.96
C ILE A 406 -16.79 -3.59 11.68
N TRP A 407 -17.20 -3.54 10.42
CA TRP A 407 -18.52 -3.02 10.03
C TRP A 407 -19.66 -3.82 10.66
N LEU A 408 -19.60 -5.15 10.63
CA LEU A 408 -20.62 -6.02 11.25
C LEU A 408 -20.69 -5.80 12.77
N ILE A 409 -19.56 -5.60 13.45
CA ILE A 409 -19.50 -5.37 14.89
C ILE A 409 -20.05 -3.97 15.26
N MET A 410 -19.59 -2.93 14.55
CA MET A 410 -19.85 -1.54 14.92
C MET A 410 -21.18 -1.01 14.39
N ARG A 411 -21.58 -1.37 13.16
CA ARG A 411 -22.83 -0.89 12.53
C ARG A 411 -24.01 -1.82 12.72
N LYS A 412 -23.76 -3.10 13.02
CA LYS A 412 -24.79 -4.13 13.27
C LYS A 412 -25.95 -4.08 12.24
N PRO A 413 -25.66 -4.21 10.93
CA PRO A 413 -26.72 -4.20 9.92
C PRO A 413 -27.71 -5.34 10.15
N ALA A 414 -28.96 -5.16 9.71
CA ALA A 414 -30.00 -6.18 9.87
C ALA A 414 -29.56 -7.51 9.26
N LYS A 415 -29.80 -8.61 9.98
CA LYS A 415 -29.46 -9.97 9.50
C LYS A 415 -30.14 -10.21 8.16
N TYR A 416 -29.41 -10.84 7.23
CA TYR A 416 -29.84 -11.11 5.85
C TYR A 416 -30.11 -9.87 4.98
N SER A 417 -29.81 -8.66 5.46
CA SER A 417 -29.75 -7.49 4.57
C SER A 417 -28.65 -7.64 3.53
N LEU A 418 -28.73 -6.89 2.43
CA LEU A 418 -27.70 -6.87 1.40
C LEU A 418 -26.31 -6.55 1.97
N SER A 419 -26.20 -5.55 2.85
CA SER A 419 -24.94 -5.23 3.52
C SER A 419 -24.44 -6.40 4.37
N TRP A 420 -25.31 -7.08 5.12
CA TRP A 420 -24.91 -8.23 5.93
C TRP A 420 -24.38 -9.39 5.05
N LEU A 421 -25.07 -9.72 3.96
CA LEU A 421 -24.68 -10.78 3.03
C LEU A 421 -23.35 -10.47 2.31
N MET A 422 -23.20 -9.24 1.81
CA MET A 422 -21.97 -8.80 1.14
C MET A 422 -20.76 -8.90 2.07
N ASN A 423 -20.89 -8.44 3.32
CA ASN A 423 -19.80 -8.51 4.29
C ASN A 423 -19.36 -9.96 4.57
N TRP A 424 -20.30 -10.90 4.75
CA TRP A 424 -19.94 -12.31 4.93
C TRP A 424 -19.29 -12.93 3.70
N CYS A 425 -19.80 -12.61 2.50
CA CYS A 425 -19.21 -13.06 1.24
C CYS A 425 -17.74 -12.59 1.12
N PHE A 426 -17.48 -11.32 1.40
CA PHE A 426 -16.13 -10.74 1.31
C PHE A 426 -15.20 -11.27 2.39
N ILE A 427 -15.74 -11.60 3.57
CA ILE A 427 -14.99 -12.31 4.61
C ILE A 427 -14.51 -13.66 4.12
N ILE A 428 -15.39 -14.47 3.52
CA ILE A 428 -15.02 -15.79 2.99
C ILE A 428 -13.97 -15.66 1.88
N ILE A 429 -14.20 -14.78 0.91
CA ILE A 429 -13.25 -14.55 -0.19
C ILE A 429 -11.89 -14.10 0.33
N GLY A 430 -11.86 -13.12 1.25
CA GLY A 430 -10.64 -12.60 1.81
C GLY A 430 -9.86 -13.62 2.65
N MET A 431 -10.55 -14.49 3.41
CA MET A 431 -9.89 -15.59 4.14
C MET A 431 -9.30 -16.62 3.18
N LEU A 432 -10.00 -16.97 2.09
CA LEU A 432 -9.47 -17.87 1.07
C LEU A 432 -8.20 -17.28 0.43
N LEU A 433 -8.22 -15.99 0.07
CA LEU A 433 -7.06 -15.29 -0.48
C LEU A 433 -5.87 -15.30 0.49
N MET A 434 -6.11 -15.08 1.78
CA MET A 434 -5.09 -15.11 2.82
C MET A 434 -4.45 -16.50 2.98
N LEU A 435 -5.22 -17.58 2.77
CA LEU A 435 -4.72 -18.94 2.88
C LEU A 435 -3.94 -19.38 1.62
N VAL A 436 -4.49 -19.15 0.43
CA VAL A 436 -3.92 -19.72 -0.81
C VAL A 436 -2.78 -18.89 -1.37
N SER A 437 -2.89 -17.56 -1.36
CA SER A 437 -1.96 -16.70 -2.10
C SER A 437 -0.54 -16.70 -1.53
N PRO A 438 -0.33 -16.67 -0.19
CA PRO A 438 1.01 -16.76 0.37
C PRO A 438 1.74 -18.06 0.04
N ILE A 439 1.00 -19.17 -0.16
CA ILE A 439 1.59 -20.43 -0.60
C ILE A 439 2.16 -20.31 -2.02
N GLY A 440 1.40 -19.67 -2.92
CA GLY A 440 1.85 -19.37 -4.28
C GLY A 440 3.08 -18.44 -4.29
N GLY A 441 3.00 -17.32 -3.56
CA GLY A 441 4.10 -16.36 -3.47
C GLY A 441 5.36 -16.92 -2.82
N LEU A 442 5.22 -17.68 -1.73
CA LEU A 442 6.36 -18.33 -1.09
C LEU A 442 7.02 -19.35 -2.00
N ARG A 443 6.24 -20.16 -2.73
CA ARG A 443 6.79 -21.08 -3.72
C ARG A 443 7.55 -20.34 -4.82
N GLN A 444 7.00 -19.23 -5.31
CA GLN A 444 7.67 -18.40 -6.33
C GLN A 444 8.99 -17.84 -5.79
N ILE A 445 9.00 -17.31 -4.57
CA ILE A 445 10.23 -16.85 -3.89
C ILE A 445 11.25 -17.98 -3.77
N ILE A 446 10.86 -19.18 -3.37
CA ILE A 446 11.77 -20.34 -3.24
C ILE A 446 12.37 -20.70 -4.60
N LEU A 447 11.57 -20.73 -5.66
CA LEU A 447 12.03 -21.04 -7.01
C LEU A 447 13.00 -19.99 -7.53
N ASP A 448 12.72 -18.71 -7.32
CA ASP A 448 13.60 -17.62 -7.75
C ASP A 448 14.89 -17.58 -6.91
N ALA A 449 14.79 -17.78 -5.60
CA ALA A 449 15.93 -17.83 -4.68
C ALA A 449 16.89 -18.97 -5.02
N SER A 450 16.38 -20.13 -5.46
CA SER A 450 17.23 -21.27 -5.87
C SER A 450 18.18 -20.96 -7.03
N LYS A 451 17.84 -19.96 -7.85
CA LYS A 451 18.65 -19.50 -9.00
C LYS A 451 19.40 -18.21 -8.71
N TYR A 452 19.08 -17.55 -7.61
CA TYR A 452 19.64 -16.25 -7.25
C TYR A 452 20.95 -16.43 -6.49
N LYS A 453 22.00 -15.75 -6.96
CA LYS A 453 23.25 -15.66 -6.22
C LYS A 453 23.24 -14.37 -5.41
N PHE A 454 23.16 -14.51 -4.09
CA PHE A 454 23.14 -13.38 -3.16
C PHE A 454 24.41 -12.54 -3.29
N TYR A 455 24.24 -11.23 -3.49
CA TYR A 455 25.32 -10.24 -3.48
C TYR A 455 26.46 -10.47 -4.51
N SER A 456 26.25 -11.33 -5.51
CA SER A 456 27.26 -11.66 -6.53
C SER A 456 27.14 -10.80 -7.77
#